data_AF-A0A3D5B650-F1
#
_entry.id   AF-A0A3D5B650-F1
#
_cell.length_a   1.000
_cell.length_b   1.000
_cell.length_c   1.000
_cell.angle_alpha   90.00
_cell.angle_beta   90.00
_cell.angle_gamma   90.00
#
_symmetry.space_group_name_H-M   'P 1'
#
loop_
_entity.id
_entity.type
_entity.pdbx_description
1 polymer ?
#
loop_
_entity_poly.entity_id
_entity_poly.type
_entity_poly.pdbx_seq_one_letter_code
_entity_poly.pdbx_strand_id
1 'polypeptide(L)'
;PTATYDEQTVWWRHENLHREVLKDYTTRRPVFEEQRDRLEEGFLQKASETERKSKGKRAAFTEACFSQVESAEAGWLDAVRQLPIQSHRPFLDKVGWNGFDREADR
;
A
#
# COMPACT_ATOMS: atom_id res chain seq x y z
N PRO A 1 6.73 6.81 -12.22
CA PRO A 1 7.85 6.55 -11.29
C PRO A 1 9.15 6.39 -12.10
N THR A 2 10.13 7.26 -11.91
CA THR A 2 11.36 7.33 -12.72
C THR A 2 12.55 6.59 -12.08
N ALA A 3 12.31 5.79 -11.04
CA ALA A 3 13.31 5.02 -10.33
C ALA A 3 13.21 3.54 -10.74
N THR A 4 14.29 2.78 -10.54
CA THR A 4 14.29 1.32 -10.74
C THR A 4 13.47 0.62 -9.66
N TYR A 5 12.79 -0.45 -10.05
CA TYR A 5 12.02 -1.31 -9.17
C TYR A 5 12.92 -1.97 -8.11
N ASP A 6 12.49 -1.88 -6.86
CA ASP A 6 13.13 -2.56 -5.73
C ASP A 6 12.04 -3.00 -4.75
N GLU A 7 11.82 -4.31 -4.66
CA GLU A 7 10.81 -4.90 -3.76
C GLU A 7 11.10 -4.68 -2.27
N GLN A 8 12.34 -4.34 -1.89
CA GLN A 8 12.69 -4.03 -0.50
C GLN A 8 12.31 -2.59 -0.11
N THR A 9 12.06 -1.73 -1.09
CA THR A 9 11.66 -0.35 -0.85
C THR A 9 10.16 -0.27 -0.54
N VAL A 10 9.82 0.33 0.60
CA VAL A 10 8.43 0.53 1.08
C VAL A 10 7.52 1.08 -0.01
N TRP A 11 8.01 2.09 -0.75
CA TRP A 11 7.25 2.72 -1.82
C TRP A 11 6.84 1.74 -2.93
N TRP A 12 7.75 0.87 -3.38
CA TRP A 12 7.46 -0.11 -4.44
C TRP A 12 6.50 -1.21 -3.99
N ARG A 13 6.55 -1.61 -2.72
CA ARG A 13 5.59 -2.56 -2.14
C ARG A 13 4.19 -1.95 -2.07
N HIS A 14 4.08 -0.71 -1.60
CA HIS A 14 2.83 0.02 -1.62
C HIS A 14 2.29 0.17 -3.06
N GLU A 15 3.17 0.50 -4.01
CA GLU A 15 2.82 0.63 -5.43
C GLU A 15 2.31 -0.69 -6.03
N ASN A 16 2.84 -1.85 -5.59
CA ASN A 16 2.34 -3.16 -6.01
C ASN A 16 0.88 -3.36 -5.58
N LEU A 17 0.55 -3.10 -4.31
CA LEU A 17 -0.82 -3.15 -3.82
C LEU A 17 -1.69 -2.14 -4.57
N HIS A 18 -1.23 -0.89 -4.69
CA HIS A 18 -1.97 0.17 -5.34
C HIS A 18 -2.38 -0.22 -6.76
N ARG A 19 -1.43 -0.71 -7.57
CA ARG A 19 -1.69 -1.14 -8.95
C ARG A 19 -2.65 -2.31 -9.04
N GLU A 20 -2.55 -3.29 -8.14
CA GLU A 20 -3.50 -4.40 -8.12
C GLU A 20 -4.91 -3.93 -7.78
N VAL A 21 -5.07 -3.08 -6.77
CA VAL A 21 -6.38 -2.53 -6.39
C VAL A 21 -6.97 -1.72 -7.55
N LEU A 22 -6.14 -0.89 -8.16
CA LEU A 22 -6.49 -0.05 -9.29
C LEU A 22 -7.15 -0.85 -10.44
N LYS A 23 -6.69 -2.07 -10.75
CA LYS A 23 -7.26 -2.92 -11.83
C LYS A 23 -8.78 -3.11 -11.74
N ASP A 24 -9.33 -3.16 -10.52
CA ASP A 24 -10.76 -3.21 -10.25
C ASP A 24 -11.06 -2.55 -8.90
N TYR A 25 -10.91 -1.22 -8.87
CA TYR A 25 -10.94 -0.45 -7.62
C TYR A 25 -12.21 -0.68 -6.80
N THR A 26 -13.36 -0.68 -7.46
CA THR A 26 -14.67 -0.84 -6.82
C THR A 26 -14.80 -2.18 -6.10
N THR A 27 -14.31 -3.26 -6.71
CA THR A 27 -14.39 -4.62 -6.14
C THR A 27 -13.26 -4.90 -5.15
N ARG A 28 -12.07 -4.34 -5.38
CA ARG A 28 -10.85 -4.70 -4.64
C ARG A 28 -10.59 -3.85 -3.40
N ARG A 29 -11.00 -2.57 -3.38
CA ARG A 29 -10.85 -1.69 -2.20
C ARG A 29 -11.56 -2.23 -0.95
N PRO A 30 -12.83 -2.69 -1.02
CA PRO A 30 -13.57 -3.09 0.19
C PRO A 30 -12.93 -4.25 0.97
N VAL A 31 -12.05 -5.03 0.34
CA VAL A 31 -11.37 -6.19 0.91
C VAL A 31 -10.52 -5.83 2.13
N PHE A 32 -9.92 -4.65 2.12
CA PHE A 32 -8.97 -4.22 3.16
C PHE A 32 -9.30 -2.86 3.76
N GLU A 33 -10.36 -2.19 3.28
CA GLU A 33 -10.75 -0.85 3.73
C GLU A 33 -10.96 -0.79 5.24
N GLU A 34 -11.72 -1.71 5.83
CA GLU A 34 -11.97 -1.72 7.27
C GLU A 34 -10.68 -1.91 8.07
N GLN A 35 -9.77 -2.78 7.61
CA GLN A 35 -8.50 -3.00 8.30
C GLN A 35 -7.57 -1.79 8.18
N ARG A 36 -7.53 -1.15 7.01
CA ARG A 36 -6.81 0.11 6.79
C ARG A 36 -7.30 1.18 7.74
N ASP A 37 -8.61 1.39 7.80
CA ASP A 37 -9.21 2.45 8.62
C ASP A 37 -8.92 2.23 10.11
N ARG A 38 -8.99 0.98 10.58
CA ARG A 38 -8.61 0.61 11.96
C ARG A 38 -7.13 0.86 12.26
N LEU A 39 -6.23 0.56 11.32
CA LEU A 39 -4.80 0.84 11.48
C LEU A 39 -4.54 2.34 11.55
N GLU A 40 -5.13 3.11 10.63
CA GLU A 40 -5.01 4.56 10.58
C GLU A 40 -5.52 5.21 11.86
N GLU A 41 -6.73 4.84 12.31
CA GLU A 41 -7.29 5.33 13.57
C GLU A 41 -6.39 4.98 14.76
N GLY A 42 -5.90 3.73 14.83
CA GLY A 42 -4.99 3.29 15.87
C GLY A 42 -3.66 4.06 15.88
N PHE A 43 -3.15 4.44 14.72
CA PHE A 43 -1.94 5.26 14.62
C PHE A 43 -2.20 6.70 15.06
N LEU A 44 -3.30 7.33 14.63
CA LEU A 44 -3.65 8.69 15.02
C LEU A 44 -3.85 8.82 16.53
N GLN A 45 -4.53 7.86 17.15
CA GLN A 45 -4.70 7.81 18.60
C GLN A 45 -3.35 7.73 19.32
N LYS A 46 -2.50 6.76 18.96
CA LYS A 46 -1.18 6.56 19.59
C LYS A 46 -0.17 7.67 19.29
N ALA A 47 -0.30 8.35 18.15
CA ALA A 47 0.52 9.50 17.78
C ALA A 47 0.30 10.66 18.76
N SER A 48 -0.97 10.94 19.11
CA SER A 48 -1.31 11.99 20.08
C SER A 48 -0.68 11.74 21.47
N GLU A 49 -0.63 10.48 21.90
CA GLU A 49 -0.01 10.08 23.16
C GLU A 49 1.53 10.14 23.12
N THR A 50 2.11 10.07 21.92
CA THR A 50 3.55 9.93 21.70
C THR A 50 4.23 11.26 21.37
N GLU A 51 3.46 12.30 21.02
CA GLU A 51 3.94 13.65 20.73
C GLU A 51 4.80 14.23 21.87
N ARG A 52 4.38 14.02 23.12
CA ARG A 52 5.07 14.51 24.33
C ARG A 52 6.22 13.61 24.80
N LYS A 53 6.47 12.48 24.12
CA LYS A 53 7.52 11.53 24.50
C LYS A 53 8.88 11.93 23.89
N SER A 54 9.95 11.31 24.40
CA SER A 54 11.31 11.54 23.90
C SER A 54 11.44 11.21 22.40
N LYS A 55 12.45 11.80 21.74
CA LYS A 55 12.77 11.52 20.32
C LYS A 55 12.90 10.02 20.05
N GLY A 56 13.54 9.26 20.95
CA GLY A 56 13.70 7.81 20.80
C GLY A 56 12.38 7.05 20.83
N LYS A 57 11.43 7.44 21.71
CA LYS A 57 10.10 6.82 21.76
C LYS A 57 9.25 7.15 20.53
N ARG A 58 9.40 8.37 19.99
CA ARG A 58 8.76 8.76 18.72
C ARG A 58 9.29 7.95 17.54
N ALA A 59 10.62 7.81 17.43
CA ALA A 59 11.23 7.00 16.38
C ALA A 59 10.80 5.52 16.45
N ALA A 60 10.82 4.92 17.65
CA ALA A 60 10.36 3.55 17.84
C ALA A 60 8.87 3.36 17.49
N PHE A 61 8.03 4.36 17.77
CA PHE A 61 6.63 4.33 17.37
C PHE A 61 6.48 4.38 15.85
N THR A 62 7.17 5.30 15.17
CA THR A 62 7.15 5.38 13.70
C THR A 62 7.60 4.07 13.05
N GLU A 63 8.69 3.47 13.55
CA GLU A 63 9.18 2.17 13.08
C GLU A 63 8.12 1.06 13.23
N ALA A 64 7.47 1.01 14.40
CA ALA A 64 6.41 0.05 14.65
C ALA A 64 5.20 0.24 13.73
N CYS A 65 4.85 1.49 13.36
CA CYS A 65 3.80 1.76 12.39
C CYS A 65 4.17 1.24 11.01
N PHE A 66 5.40 1.51 10.53
CA PHE A 66 5.85 1.02 9.23
C PHE A 66 5.86 -0.51 9.17
N SER A 67 6.34 -1.19 10.21
CA SER A 67 6.32 -2.66 10.29
C SER A 67 4.90 -3.25 10.27
N GLN A 68 3.95 -2.60 10.95
CA GLN A 68 2.54 -3.01 10.91
C GLN A 68 1.92 -2.83 9.52
N VAL A 69 2.18 -1.70 8.86
CA VAL A 69 1.69 -1.43 7.50
C VAL A 69 2.28 -2.42 6.52
N GLU A 70 3.58 -2.68 6.57
CA GLU A 70 4.26 -3.66 5.73
C GLU A 70 3.60 -5.05 5.79
N SER A 71 3.33 -5.52 7.01
CA SER A 71 2.69 -6.83 7.22
C SER A 71 1.25 -6.83 6.70
N ALA A 72 0.52 -5.73 6.89
CA ALA A 72 -0.86 -5.61 6.42
C ALA A 72 -0.94 -5.53 4.90
N GLU A 73 -0.09 -4.74 4.26
CA GLU A 73 -0.04 -4.57 2.80
C GLU A 73 0.29 -5.87 2.07
N ALA A 74 1.21 -6.68 2.61
CA ALA A 74 1.50 -8.01 2.06
C ALA A 74 0.24 -8.89 2.06
N GLY A 75 -0.48 -8.95 3.18
CA GLY A 75 -1.74 -9.69 3.27
C GLY A 75 -2.84 -9.15 2.35
N TRP A 76 -2.96 -7.83 2.23
CA TRP A 76 -3.92 -7.19 1.34
C TRP A 76 -3.61 -7.46 -0.14
N LEU A 77 -2.33 -7.43 -0.51
CA LEU A 77 -1.90 -7.72 -1.87
C LEU A 77 -2.28 -9.13 -2.28
N ASP A 78 -2.05 -10.11 -1.41
CA ASP A 78 -2.42 -11.50 -1.64
C ASP A 78 -3.94 -11.68 -1.75
N ALA A 79 -4.72 -11.06 -0.85
CA ALA A 79 -6.18 -11.11 -0.90
C ALA A 79 -6.74 -10.49 -2.18
N VAL A 80 -6.22 -9.33 -2.59
CA VAL A 80 -6.64 -8.62 -3.81
C VAL A 80 -6.29 -9.42 -5.07
N ARG A 81 -5.13 -10.08 -5.10
CA ARG A 81 -4.71 -10.93 -6.23
C ARG A 81 -5.60 -12.15 -6.43
N GLN A 82 -6.17 -12.69 -5.36
CA GLN A 82 -7.08 -13.84 -5.42
C GLN A 82 -8.47 -13.49 -5.95
N LEU A 83 -8.84 -12.21 -5.97
CA LEU A 83 -10.14 -11.79 -6.47
C LEU A 83 -10.20 -11.68 -7.99
N PRO A 84 -11.21 -12.31 -8.63
CA PRO A 84 -11.43 -12.14 -10.06
C PRO A 84 -11.78 -10.69 -10.37
N ILE A 85 -11.21 -10.16 -11.46
CA ILE A 85 -11.55 -8.83 -11.98
C ILE A 85 -12.96 -8.91 -12.58
N GLN A 86 -13.87 -8.13 -12.03
CA GLN A 86 -15.26 -8.04 -12.50
C GLN A 86 -15.44 -6.89 -13.48
N SER A 87 -14.77 -5.76 -13.22
CA SER A 87 -14.80 -4.58 -14.09
C SER A 87 -13.40 -4.27 -14.60
N HIS A 88 -13.19 -4.46 -15.91
CA HIS A 88 -11.91 -4.19 -16.54
C HIS A 88 -11.69 -2.70 -16.80
N ARG A 89 -10.45 -2.25 -16.64
CA ARG A 89 -10.00 -0.94 -17.09
C ARG A 89 -10.02 -0.80 -18.62
N PRO A 90 -10.22 0.42 -19.15
CA PRO A 90 -9.99 0.71 -20.56
C PRO A 90 -8.59 0.29 -21.01
N PHE A 91 -8.47 -0.17 -22.26
CA PHE A 91 -7.21 -0.67 -22.83
C PHE A 91 -6.07 0.37 -22.80
N LEU A 92 -6.39 1.66 -22.95
CA LEU A 92 -5.42 2.75 -22.93
C LEU A 92 -4.69 2.87 -21.57
N ASP A 93 -5.39 2.59 -20.47
CA ASP A 93 -4.77 2.60 -19.13
C ASP A 93 -3.71 1.51 -19.06
N LYS A 94 -3.98 0.31 -19.58
CA LYS A 94 -3.02 -0.80 -19.60
C LYS A 94 -1.76 -0.43 -20.37
N VAL A 95 -1.89 0.27 -21.49
CA VAL A 95 -0.75 0.73 -22.29
C VAL A 95 0.08 1.77 -21.51
N GLY A 96 -0.57 2.71 -20.83
CA GLY A 96 0.11 3.69 -19.97
C GLY A 96 0.92 3.03 -18.86
N TRP A 97 0.34 2.04 -18.17
CA TRP A 97 1.02 1.32 -17.09
C TRP A 97 2.22 0.48 -17.59
N ASN A 98 2.11 -0.13 -18.77
CA ASN A 98 3.25 -0.84 -19.38
C ASN A 98 4.43 0.11 -19.68
N GLY A 99 4.17 1.38 -20.01
CA GLY A 99 5.20 2.39 -20.19
C GLY A 99 5.96 2.65 -18.89
N PHE A 100 5.22 2.84 -17.79
CA PHE A 100 5.80 3.04 -16.47
C PHE A 100 6.56 1.81 -15.94
N ASP A 101 6.12 0.59 -16.28
CA ASP A 101 6.84 -0.63 -15.89
C ASP A 101 8.19 -0.74 -16.61
N ARG A 102 8.23 -0.36 -17.90
CA ARG A 102 9.48 -0.31 -18.66
C ARG A 102 10.45 0.75 -18.13
N GLU A 103 9.96 1.92 -17.76
CA GLU A 103 10.80 2.97 -17.14
C GLU A 103 11.38 2.54 -15.78
N ALA A 104 10.68 1.66 -15.08
CA ALA A 104 11.06 1.16 -13.77
C ALA A 104 11.89 -0.13 -13.80
N ASP A 105 12.14 -0.72 -14.98
CA ASP A 105 12.80 -2.03 -15.12
C ASP A 105 12.11 -3.15 -14.29
N ARG A 106 10.79 -3.23 -14.45
CA ARG A 106 9.90 -4.15 -13.71
C ARG A 106 9.35 -5.27 -14.59
#